data_AF-A0A2N9Y0U6-F1
#
_entry.id   AF-A0A2N9Y0U6-F1
#
_cell.length_a   1.000
_cell.length_b   1.000
_cell.length_c   1.000
_cell.angle_alpha   90.00
_cell.angle_beta   90.00
_cell.angle_gamma   90.00
#
_symmetry.space_group_name_H-M   'P 1'
#
loop_
_entity.id
_entity.type
_entity.pdbx_description
1 polymer ?
#
loop_
_entity_poly.entity_id
_entity_poly.type
_entity_poly.pdbx_seq_one_letter_code
_entity_poly.pdbx_strand_id
1 'polypeptide(L)'
;MKQVLFILCCCMSLSACGTSTIGLPQKCQDVFKRWDELIVKLEANSNIPSSYVQDEKHDRSLMLNAVRKVETQKQAGMCEFAKRSVDEKLQALASGPDGLNEHIKQVERRNNPK
;
A
#
# COMPACT_ATOMS: atom_id res chain seq x y z
N MET A 1 -18.85 35.10 -32.18
CA MET A 1 -19.19 35.49 -30.78
C MET A 1 -19.96 34.36 -30.12
N LYS A 2 -19.64 34.07 -28.84
CA LYS A 2 -20.23 33.10 -27.89
C LYS A 2 -19.97 31.62 -28.20
N GLN A 3 -18.96 30.99 -27.61
CA GLN A 3 -18.82 30.52 -26.21
C GLN A 3 -19.46 29.14 -25.93
N VAL A 4 -18.55 28.18 -25.75
CA VAL A 4 -18.46 27.20 -24.66
C VAL A 4 -19.58 26.14 -24.52
N LEU A 5 -19.26 24.91 -24.92
CA LEU A 5 -19.68 23.67 -24.27
C LEU A 5 -18.39 22.82 -24.08
N PHE A 6 -17.75 22.93 -22.91
CA PHE A 6 -17.74 21.85 -21.89
C PHE A 6 -17.37 20.50 -22.51
N ILE A 7 -16.08 20.15 -22.59
CA ILE A 7 -15.39 19.31 -21.57
C ILE A 7 -16.36 18.32 -20.93
N LEU A 8 -16.25 17.03 -21.28
CA LEU A 8 -16.61 15.93 -20.38
C LEU A 8 -15.96 14.62 -20.84
N CYS A 9 -15.11 14.09 -19.96
CA CYS A 9 -14.71 12.69 -19.83
C CYS A 9 -13.72 12.08 -20.84
N CYS A 10 -12.59 12.75 -21.07
CA CYS A 10 -11.33 12.01 -21.01
C CYS A 10 -11.18 11.43 -19.59
N CYS A 11 -10.59 10.23 -19.48
CA CYS A 11 -10.47 9.43 -18.27
C CYS A 11 -11.73 8.62 -17.96
N MET A 12 -11.97 7.60 -18.79
CA MET A 12 -12.41 6.32 -18.23
C MET A 12 -11.51 6.05 -17.04
N SER A 13 -12.10 6.23 -15.87
CA SER A 13 -11.60 5.81 -14.58
C SER A 13 -10.79 4.54 -14.77
N LEU A 14 -9.49 4.62 -14.52
CA LEU A 14 -8.78 3.50 -13.93
C LEU A 14 -9.63 3.16 -12.69
N SER A 15 -10.57 2.25 -12.87
CA SER A 15 -11.17 1.50 -11.80
C SER A 15 -10.01 0.73 -11.20
N ALA A 16 -9.31 1.40 -10.28
CA ALA A 16 -8.53 0.74 -9.28
C ALA A 16 -9.52 -0.21 -8.62
N CYS A 17 -9.47 -1.49 -9.02
CA CYS A 17 -10.01 -2.61 -8.27
C CYS A 17 -9.21 -2.74 -6.96
N GLY A 18 -9.14 -1.64 -6.19
CA GLY A 18 -8.72 -1.66 -4.81
C GLY A 18 -9.93 -2.13 -4.02
N THR A 19 -9.83 -3.30 -3.42
CA THR A 19 -10.77 -3.74 -2.40
C THR A 19 -11.00 -2.60 -1.41
N SER A 20 -12.26 -2.14 -1.29
CA SER A 20 -12.61 -0.94 -0.51
C SER A 20 -12.42 -1.14 0.99
N THR A 21 -11.84 -0.18 1.70
CA THR A 21 -11.67 -0.27 3.17
C THR A 21 -12.95 0.05 3.94
N ILE A 22 -14.05 0.36 3.25
CA ILE A 22 -15.37 0.66 3.83
C ILE A 22 -15.83 -0.48 4.75
N GLY A 23 -16.38 -0.10 5.91
CA GLY A 23 -16.91 -1.03 6.92
C GLY A 23 -15.89 -1.51 7.95
N LEU A 24 -14.60 -1.17 7.79
CA LEU A 24 -13.59 -1.39 8.82
C LEU A 24 -13.57 -0.27 9.86
N PRO A 25 -13.08 -0.53 11.09
CA PRO A 25 -12.76 0.53 12.04
C PRO A 25 -11.87 1.61 11.42
N GLN A 26 -12.06 2.88 11.80
CA GLN A 26 -11.34 4.01 11.20
C GLN A 26 -9.81 3.82 11.23
N LYS A 27 -9.28 3.35 12.37
CA LYS A 27 -7.85 3.02 12.53
C LYS A 27 -7.31 2.11 11.41
N CYS A 28 -8.12 1.20 10.90
CA CYS A 28 -7.74 0.28 9.84
C CYS A 28 -7.79 0.96 8.48
N GLN A 29 -8.82 1.76 8.23
CA GLN A 29 -8.96 2.52 6.99
C GLN A 29 -7.75 3.45 6.78
N ASP A 30 -7.32 4.12 7.85
CA ASP A 30 -6.15 5.00 7.82
C ASP A 30 -4.87 4.25 7.48
N VAL A 31 -4.69 3.04 8.02
CA VAL A 31 -3.52 2.18 7.72
C VAL A 31 -3.47 1.79 6.24
N PHE A 32 -4.59 1.33 5.67
CA PHE A 32 -4.62 0.92 4.27
C PHE A 32 -4.48 2.10 3.31
N LYS A 33 -4.95 3.29 3.69
CA LYS A 33 -4.66 4.53 2.96
C LYS A 33 -3.16 4.85 2.98
N ARG A 34 -2.49 4.75 4.14
CA ARG A 34 -1.03 4.93 4.23
C ARG A 34 -0.27 3.87 3.44
N TRP A 35 -0.78 2.65 3.33
CA TRP A 35 -0.21 1.62 2.48
C TRP A 35 -0.35 1.96 0.99
N ASP A 36 -1.48 2.54 0.56
CA ASP A 36 -1.61 3.07 -0.81
C ASP A 36 -0.57 4.16 -1.09
N GLU A 37 -0.40 5.09 -0.14
CA GLU A 37 0.63 6.14 -0.24
C GLU A 37 2.05 5.56 -0.31
N LEU A 38 2.34 4.49 0.44
CA LEU A 38 3.58 3.75 0.36
C LEU A 38 3.78 3.18 -1.06
N ILE A 39 2.79 2.48 -1.62
CA ILE A 39 2.88 1.89 -2.96
C ILE A 39 3.16 2.97 -4.02
N VAL A 40 2.48 4.11 -3.95
CA VAL A 40 2.72 5.23 -4.88
C VAL A 40 4.16 5.74 -4.78
N LYS A 41 4.71 5.86 -3.56
CA LYS A 41 6.11 6.26 -3.37
C LYS A 41 7.11 5.25 -3.92
N LEU A 42 6.80 3.96 -3.79
CA LEU A 42 7.62 2.89 -4.36
C LEU A 42 7.60 2.93 -5.89
N GLU A 43 6.43 3.12 -6.50
CA GLU A 43 6.26 3.24 -7.96
C GLU A 43 6.98 4.47 -8.53
N ALA A 44 7.01 5.57 -7.78
CA ALA A 44 7.71 6.79 -8.18
C ALA A 44 9.24 6.69 -8.06
N ASN A 45 9.77 5.71 -7.31
CA ASN A 45 11.19 5.52 -7.12
C ASN A 45 11.75 4.50 -8.14
N SER A 46 12.48 4.99 -9.13
CA SER A 46 13.06 4.19 -10.22
C SER A 46 14.07 3.14 -9.77
N ASN A 47 14.59 3.23 -8.54
CA ASN A 47 15.59 2.29 -8.01
C ASN A 47 14.95 1.07 -7.34
N ILE A 48 13.63 1.10 -7.08
CA ILE A 48 12.92 -0.01 -6.45
C ILE A 48 12.51 -1.03 -7.53
N PRO A 49 12.84 -2.33 -7.36
CA PRO A 49 12.43 -3.36 -8.30
C PRO A 49 10.90 -3.45 -8.45
N SER A 50 10.43 -3.60 -9.68
CA SER A 50 8.99 -3.73 -9.95
C SER A 50 8.36 -4.94 -9.26
N SER A 51 9.12 -6.04 -9.09
CA SER A 51 8.69 -7.22 -8.34
C SER A 51 8.32 -6.86 -6.89
N TYR A 52 9.15 -6.07 -6.22
CA TYR A 52 8.89 -5.63 -4.85
C TYR A 52 7.61 -4.79 -4.75
N VAL A 53 7.37 -3.91 -5.73
CA VAL A 53 6.11 -3.13 -5.80
C VAL A 53 4.89 -4.05 -5.96
N GLN A 54 5.00 -5.10 -6.78
CA GLN A 54 3.91 -6.06 -6.95
C GLN A 54 3.68 -6.89 -5.69
N ASP A 55 4.74 -7.27 -4.98
CA ASP A 55 4.66 -7.98 -3.70
C ASP A 55 3.93 -7.11 -2.65
N GLU A 56 4.26 -5.81 -2.54
CA GLU A 56 3.56 -4.90 -1.63
C GLU A 56 2.07 -4.72 -1.97
N LYS A 57 1.72 -4.66 -3.27
CA LYS A 57 0.32 -4.63 -3.72
C LYS A 57 -0.41 -5.92 -3.34
N HIS A 58 0.26 -7.06 -3.49
CA HIS A 58 -0.28 -8.37 -3.13
C HIS A 58 -0.51 -8.48 -1.63
N ASP A 59 0.51 -8.15 -0.83
CA ASP A 59 0.47 -8.17 0.64
C ASP A 59 -0.61 -7.24 1.18
N ARG A 60 -0.74 -6.03 0.63
CA ARG A 60 -1.81 -5.10 0.99
C ARG A 60 -3.18 -5.75 0.79
N SER A 61 -3.40 -6.41 -0.34
CA SER A 61 -4.68 -7.08 -0.66
C SER A 61 -4.97 -8.24 0.29
N LEU A 62 -3.97 -9.10 0.52
CA LEU A 62 -4.09 -10.22 1.47
C LEU A 62 -4.41 -9.73 2.89
N MET A 63 -3.68 -8.72 3.36
CA MET A 63 -3.86 -8.15 4.69
C MET A 63 -5.23 -7.50 4.84
N LEU A 64 -5.71 -6.78 3.82
CA LEU A 64 -7.04 -6.18 3.86
C LEU A 64 -8.14 -7.24 3.98
N ASN A 65 -8.01 -8.36 3.25
CA ASN A 65 -8.95 -9.47 3.36
C ASN A 65 -8.89 -10.16 4.73
N ALA A 66 -7.69 -10.31 5.31
CA ALA A 66 -7.51 -10.86 6.66
C ALA A 66 -8.12 -9.94 7.73
N VAL A 67 -7.81 -8.64 7.68
CA VAL A 67 -8.35 -7.61 8.59
C VAL A 67 -9.88 -7.59 8.55
N ARG A 68 -10.48 -7.66 7.35
CA ARG A 68 -11.94 -7.74 7.22
C ARG A 68 -12.55 -8.95 7.90
N LYS A 69 -11.87 -10.10 7.95
CA LYS A 69 -12.38 -11.28 8.67
C LYS A 69 -12.18 -11.11 10.19
N VAL A 70 -11.04 -10.61 10.60
CA VAL A 70 -10.59 -10.62 12.01
C VAL A 70 -11.17 -9.45 12.82
N GLU A 71 -11.05 -8.21 12.33
CA GLU A 71 -11.53 -7.04 13.08
C GLU A 71 -13.06 -6.94 13.08
N THR A 72 -13.75 -7.44 12.04
CA THR A 72 -15.23 -7.49 12.04
C THR A 72 -15.77 -8.54 13.01
N GLN A 73 -14.98 -9.57 13.32
CA GLN A 73 -15.25 -10.57 14.35
C GLN A 73 -14.81 -10.12 15.76
N LYS A 74 -14.41 -8.84 15.94
CA LYS A 74 -13.92 -8.24 17.20
C LYS A 74 -12.66 -8.88 17.80
N GLN A 75 -11.93 -9.70 17.04
CA GLN A 75 -10.58 -10.13 17.42
C GLN A 75 -9.59 -9.05 17.00
N ALA A 76 -9.46 -7.99 17.80
CA ALA A 76 -8.70 -6.80 17.41
C ALA A 76 -7.17 -7.04 17.49
N GLY A 77 -6.41 -6.51 16.52
CA GLY A 77 -4.95 -6.47 16.55
C GLY A 77 -4.28 -6.44 15.16
N MET A 78 -4.97 -6.90 14.12
CA MET A 78 -4.40 -7.03 12.79
C MET A 78 -4.11 -5.68 12.14
N CYS A 79 -4.93 -4.66 12.40
CA CYS A 79 -4.64 -3.33 11.86
C CYS A 79 -3.42 -2.67 12.49
N GLU A 80 -3.15 -2.91 13.77
CA GLU A 80 -1.94 -2.39 14.43
C GLU A 80 -0.69 -3.12 13.93
N PHE A 81 -0.80 -4.42 13.67
CA PHE A 81 0.25 -5.18 13.00
C PHE A 81 0.56 -4.61 11.61
N ALA A 82 -0.46 -4.41 10.77
CA ALA A 82 -0.30 -3.82 9.45
C ALA A 82 0.30 -2.41 9.51
N LYS A 83 -0.16 -1.59 10.46
CA LYS A 83 0.36 -0.24 10.69
C LYS A 83 1.87 -0.25 10.94
N ARG A 84 2.35 -1.10 11.85
CA ARG A 84 3.78 -1.19 12.17
C ARG A 84 4.60 -1.51 10.92
N SER A 85 4.16 -2.48 10.11
CA SER A 85 4.86 -2.86 8.88
C SER A 85 4.91 -1.71 7.86
N VAL A 86 3.79 -1.00 7.65
CA VAL A 86 3.72 0.16 6.75
C VAL A 86 4.61 1.29 7.24
N ASP A 87 4.63 1.54 8.55
CA ASP A 87 5.39 2.63 9.17
C ASP A 87 6.90 2.38 9.06
N GLU A 88 7.35 1.14 9.30
CA GLU A 88 8.74 0.73 9.13
C GLU A 88 9.22 0.96 7.69
N LYS A 89 8.43 0.59 6.69
CA LYS A 89 8.77 0.78 5.27
C LYS A 89 8.76 2.25 4.86
N LEU A 90 7.79 3.03 5.33
CA LEU A 90 7.75 4.48 5.09
C LEU A 90 8.95 5.19 5.73
N GLN A 91 9.35 4.79 6.93
CA GLN A 91 10.54 5.32 7.60
C GLN A 91 11.82 4.94 6.84
N ALA A 92 11.92 3.70 6.35
CA ALA A 92 13.04 3.26 5.53
C ALA A 92 13.12 4.02 4.18
N LEU A 93 11.98 4.34 3.55
CA LEU A 93 11.98 5.22 2.37
C LEU A 93 12.40 6.66 2.70
N ALA A 94 12.02 7.16 3.87
CA ALA A 94 12.33 8.51 4.29
C ALA A 94 13.81 8.70 4.71
N SER A 95 14.52 7.63 5.07
CA SER A 95 15.92 7.71 5.50
C SER A 95 16.91 7.90 4.35
N GLY A 96 16.45 7.82 3.10
CA GLY A 96 17.24 8.14 1.91
C GLY A 96 16.95 7.21 0.74
N PRO A 97 17.56 7.46 -0.43
CA PRO A 97 17.33 6.69 -1.66
C PRO A 97 17.68 5.20 -1.53
N ASP A 98 18.58 4.85 -0.60
CA ASP A 98 19.00 3.47 -0.30
C ASP A 98 18.36 2.88 0.96
N GLY A 99 17.56 3.65 1.70
CA GLY A 99 17.06 3.22 3.01
C GLY A 99 16.17 1.98 2.93
N LEU A 100 15.40 1.84 1.85
CA LEU A 100 14.63 0.63 1.58
C LEU A 100 15.45 -0.49 0.92
N ASN A 101 16.56 -0.19 0.25
CA ASN A 101 17.42 -1.21 -0.38
C ASN A 101 17.98 -2.18 0.65
N GLU A 102 18.39 -1.69 1.82
CA GLU A 102 18.86 -2.56 2.90
C GLU A 102 17.73 -3.39 3.53
N HIS A 103 16.51 -2.85 3.61
CA HIS A 103 15.34 -3.62 4.02
C HIS A 103 15.04 -4.75 3.04
N ILE A 104 15.01 -4.46 1.74
CA ILE A 104 14.78 -5.45 0.68
C ILE A 104 15.84 -6.55 0.72
N LYS A 105 17.14 -6.20 0.76
CA LYS A 105 18.24 -7.17 0.89
C LYS A 105 18.12 -8.06 2.12
N GLN A 106 17.65 -7.51 3.26
CA GLN A 106 17.43 -8.32 4.46
C GLN A 106 16.29 -9.33 4.30
N VAL A 107 15.19 -8.93 3.67
CA VAL A 107 14.05 -9.83 3.40
C VAL A 107 14.45 -10.92 2.42
N GLU A 108 15.14 -10.58 1.33
CA GLU A 108 15.67 -11.54 0.36
C GLU A 108 16.60 -12.57 1.01
N ARG A 109 17.50 -12.15 1.90
CA ARG A 109 18.39 -13.06 2.64
C ARG A 109 17.66 -14.00 3.60
N ARG A 110 16.53 -13.56 4.19
CA ARG A 110 15.73 -14.43 5.08
C ARG A 110 14.94 -15.47 4.30
N ASN A 111 14.44 -15.12 3.12
CA ASN A 111 13.62 -16.01 2.29
C ASN A 111 14.46 -16.95 1.42
N ASN A 112 15.72 -16.62 1.14
CA ASN A 112 16.72 -17.52 0.58
C ASN A 112 17.87 -17.68 1.57
N PRO A 113 17.69 -18.47 2.65
CA PRO A 113 18.81 -18.84 3.49
C PRO A 113 19.75 -19.69 2.64
N LYS A 114 20.96 -19.17 2.40
CA LYS A 114 22.06 -20.00 1.89
C LYS A 114 22.43 -21.05 2.92
#